data_AF-K6FQ76-F1
#
_entry.id   AF-K6FQ76-F1
#
_cell.length_a   1.000
_cell.length_b   1.000
_cell.length_c   1.000
_cell.angle_alpha   90.00
_cell.angle_beta   90.00
_cell.angle_gamma   90.00
#
_symmetry.space_group_name_H-M   'P 1'
#
loop_
_entity.id
_entity.type
_entity.pdbx_description
1 polymer ?
#
loop_
_entity_poly.entity_id
_entity_poly.type
_entity_poly.pdbx_seq_one_letter_code
_entity_poly.pdbx_strand_id
1 'polypeptide(L)'
;MTAQVRRLPGQGCPHCRAERCLYEEHLNPGLHENHRCAVLNRLCQAFDDFVLRADVMGLPDEQAQALWEARFPATLAKEGNCQDYLPGDTTSFPDCAHALGELCLLAFPLCPGRCPRYLEGWARSVAPKDGSHD
;
A
#
# COMPACT_ATOMS: atom_id res chain seq x y z
N MET A 1 37.52 -17.19 13.37
CA MET A 1 36.35 -16.41 13.79
C MET A 1 35.74 -15.75 12.56
N THR A 2 34.66 -16.30 12.04
CA THR A 2 33.92 -15.72 10.90
C THR A 2 33.10 -14.55 11.42
N ALA A 3 33.42 -13.33 10.98
CA ALA A 3 32.65 -12.14 11.30
C ALA A 3 31.23 -12.30 10.73
N GLN A 4 30.21 -12.38 11.59
CA GLN A 4 28.82 -12.33 11.17
C GLN A 4 28.52 -10.92 10.69
N VAL A 5 28.41 -10.73 9.38
CA VAL A 5 27.93 -9.49 8.78
C VAL A 5 26.45 -9.33 9.15
N ARG A 6 26.17 -8.58 10.21
CA ARG A 6 24.80 -8.19 10.55
C ARG A 6 24.35 -7.13 9.56
N ARG A 7 23.26 -7.41 8.83
CA ARG A 7 22.54 -6.36 8.09
C ARG A 7 22.16 -5.30 9.13
N LEU A 8 22.59 -4.07 8.91
CA LEU A 8 22.02 -2.96 9.68
C LEU A 8 20.54 -2.92 9.30
N PRO A 9 19.62 -3.05 10.26
CA PRO A 9 18.21 -2.87 9.95
C PRO A 9 18.08 -1.46 9.38
N GLY A 10 17.20 -1.23 8.40
CA GLY A 10 16.93 0.12 7.86
C GLY A 10 16.32 1.10 8.88
N GLN A 11 16.62 0.94 10.18
CA GLN A 11 16.33 1.87 11.25
C GLN A 11 16.88 3.25 10.88
N GLY A 12 15.99 4.24 10.85
CA GLY A 12 16.29 5.61 10.43
C GLY A 12 16.20 5.86 8.91
N CYS A 13 15.98 4.84 8.08
CA CYS A 13 15.74 5.06 6.65
C CYS A 13 14.30 5.56 6.43
N PRO A 14 14.11 6.74 5.79
CA PRO A 14 12.77 7.29 5.56
C PRO A 14 11.90 6.39 4.67
N HIS A 15 12.54 5.62 3.79
CA HIS A 15 11.88 4.69 2.86
C HIS A 15 11.66 3.29 3.43
N CYS A 16 12.14 2.98 4.64
CA CYS A 16 11.96 1.68 5.25
C CYS A 16 10.64 1.63 6.04
N ARG A 17 9.79 0.64 5.76
CA ARG A 17 8.59 0.33 6.57
C ARG A 17 8.52 -1.17 6.78
N ALA A 18 8.38 -1.61 8.03
CA ALA A 18 8.36 -3.03 8.42
C ALA A 18 9.43 -3.88 7.70
N GLU A 19 10.68 -3.39 7.68
CA GLU A 19 11.84 -4.03 7.01
C GLU A 19 11.81 -4.06 5.47
N ARG A 20 10.83 -3.42 4.84
CA ARG A 20 10.66 -3.35 3.39
C ARG A 20 11.08 -1.98 2.84
N CYS A 21 11.61 -1.97 1.61
CA CYS A 21 12.12 -0.77 0.97
C CYS A 21 11.10 -0.17 0.00
N LEU A 22 10.54 1.00 0.33
CA LEU A 22 9.57 1.72 -0.50
C LEU A 22 10.23 2.81 -1.35
N TYR A 23 11.54 2.70 -1.63
CA TYR A 23 12.26 3.76 -2.33
C TYR A 23 11.68 4.02 -3.73
N GLU A 24 11.43 2.96 -4.50
CA GLU A 24 10.90 3.08 -5.86
C GLU A 24 9.50 3.67 -5.89
N GLU A 25 8.64 3.28 -4.95
CA GLU A 25 7.30 3.83 -4.80
C GLU A 25 7.32 5.32 -4.42
N HIS A 26 8.21 5.75 -3.52
CA HIS A 26 8.34 7.16 -3.19
C HIS A 26 8.87 7.99 -4.37
N LEU A 27 9.71 7.39 -5.22
CA LEU A 27 10.25 8.06 -6.40
C LEU A 27 9.21 8.13 -7.52
N ASN A 28 8.44 7.06 -7.72
CA ASN A 28 7.44 6.94 -8.77
C ASN A 28 6.13 6.34 -8.22
N PRO A 29 5.31 7.16 -7.52
CA PRO A 29 4.07 6.68 -6.93
C PRO A 29 3.15 6.07 -7.99
N GLY A 30 2.67 4.86 -7.74
CA GLY A 30 1.72 4.16 -8.62
C GLY A 30 2.30 3.63 -9.94
N LEU A 31 3.61 3.75 -10.20
CA LEU A 31 4.22 3.23 -11.44
C LEU A 31 4.13 1.70 -11.53
N HIS A 32 4.21 1.01 -10.39
CA HIS A 32 4.32 -0.43 -10.29
C HIS A 32 3.04 -1.01 -9.68
N GLU A 33 2.10 -1.43 -10.53
CA GLU A 33 0.82 -2.00 -10.10
C GLU A 33 0.99 -3.25 -9.24
N ASN A 34 2.09 -4.01 -9.44
CA ASN A 34 2.42 -5.19 -8.64
C ASN A 34 2.78 -4.86 -7.17
N HIS A 35 2.99 -3.60 -6.81
CA HIS A 35 3.12 -3.16 -5.42
C HIS A 35 1.77 -3.05 -4.70
N ARG A 36 0.66 -2.96 -5.44
CA ARG A 36 -0.68 -2.84 -4.85
C ARG A 36 -1.10 -4.16 -4.22
N CYS A 37 -1.92 -4.06 -3.19
CA CYS A 37 -2.52 -5.22 -2.55
C CYS A 37 -3.38 -5.98 -3.57
N ALA A 38 -3.09 -7.27 -3.77
CA ALA A 38 -3.79 -8.10 -4.74
C ALA A 38 -5.28 -8.28 -4.40
N VAL A 39 -5.67 -8.22 -3.11
CA VAL A 39 -7.08 -8.22 -2.70
C VAL A 39 -7.77 -6.93 -3.12
N LEU A 40 -7.17 -5.77 -2.80
CA LEU A 40 -7.74 -4.48 -3.19
C LEU A 40 -7.84 -4.37 -4.71
N ASN A 41 -6.81 -4.78 -5.45
CA ASN A 41 -6.83 -4.76 -6.90
C ASN A 41 -7.97 -5.60 -7.49
N ARG A 42 -8.20 -6.82 -6.97
CA ARG A 42 -9.31 -7.67 -7.41
C ARG A 42 -10.68 -7.07 -7.05
N LEU A 43 -10.81 -6.46 -5.88
CA LEU A 43 -12.06 -5.79 -5.48
C LEU A 43 -12.34 -4.56 -6.35
N CYS A 44 -11.32 -3.74 -6.66
CA CYS A 44 -11.43 -2.62 -7.58
C CYS A 44 -11.85 -3.11 -8.98
N GLN A 45 -11.19 -4.14 -9.52
CA GLN A 45 -11.56 -4.73 -10.80
C GLN A 45 -13.01 -5.22 -10.81
N ALA A 46 -13.46 -5.92 -9.76
CA ALA A 46 -14.83 -6.40 -9.64
C ALA A 46 -15.86 -5.26 -9.56
N PHE A 47 -15.48 -4.13 -8.98
CA PHE A 47 -16.28 -2.92 -8.94
C PHE A 47 -16.33 -2.23 -10.30
N ASP A 48 -15.19 -2.05 -10.96
CA ASP A 48 -15.12 -1.45 -12.31
C ASP A 48 -15.95 -2.27 -13.32
N ASP A 49 -15.83 -3.60 -13.28
CA ASP A 49 -16.65 -4.51 -14.08
C ASP A 49 -18.15 -4.39 -13.76
N PHE A 50 -18.50 -4.05 -12.53
CA PHE A 50 -19.89 -3.81 -12.12
C PHE A 50 -20.40 -2.48 -12.67
N VAL A 51 -19.64 -1.40 -12.52
CA VAL A 51 -19.98 -0.06 -13.02
C VAL A 51 -20.23 -0.09 -14.52
N LEU A 52 -19.30 -0.69 -15.29
CA LEU A 52 -19.46 -0.84 -16.74
C LEU A 52 -20.75 -1.58 -17.12
N ARG A 53 -21.15 -2.60 -16.36
CA ARG A 53 -22.41 -3.32 -16.60
C ARG A 53 -23.62 -2.48 -16.23
N ALA A 54 -23.57 -1.74 -15.14
CA ALA A 54 -24.66 -0.85 -14.71
C ALA A 54 -24.91 0.23 -15.78
N ASP A 55 -23.83 0.82 -16.32
CA ASP A 55 -23.89 1.81 -17.38
C ASP A 55 -24.51 1.25 -18.66
N VAL A 56 -24.06 0.07 -19.10
CA VAL A 56 -24.61 -0.61 -20.30
C VAL A 56 -26.10 -0.95 -20.12
N MET A 57 -26.54 -1.23 -18.89
CA MET A 57 -27.94 -1.51 -18.57
C MET A 57 -28.76 -0.22 -18.32
N GLY A 58 -28.13 0.96 -18.32
CA GLY A 58 -28.79 2.24 -18.05
C GLY A 58 -29.40 2.31 -16.64
N LEU A 59 -28.76 1.67 -15.66
CA LEU A 59 -29.24 1.70 -14.28
C LEU A 59 -29.05 3.09 -13.66
N PRO A 60 -30.04 3.64 -12.95
CA PRO A 60 -29.84 4.82 -12.12
C PRO A 60 -28.83 4.55 -10.99
N ASP A 61 -28.05 5.57 -10.62
CA ASP A 61 -27.00 5.46 -9.60
C ASP A 61 -27.49 4.86 -8.27
N GLU A 62 -28.65 5.28 -7.77
CA GLU A 62 -29.25 4.76 -6.53
C GLU A 62 -29.52 3.25 -6.62
N GLN A 63 -29.97 2.78 -7.78
CA GLN A 63 -30.25 1.37 -8.02
C GLN A 63 -28.95 0.57 -8.18
N ALA A 64 -27.96 1.12 -8.88
CA ALA A 64 -26.64 0.51 -9.01
C ALA A 64 -25.95 0.38 -7.64
N GLN A 65 -26.01 1.42 -6.81
CA GLN A 65 -25.48 1.38 -5.44
C GLN A 65 -26.14 0.27 -4.61
N ALA A 66 -27.47 0.22 -4.57
CA ALA A 66 -28.19 -0.79 -3.80
C ALA A 66 -27.86 -2.23 -4.25
N LEU A 67 -27.73 -2.44 -5.57
CA LEU A 67 -27.32 -3.72 -6.13
C LEU A 67 -25.88 -4.10 -5.77
N TRP A 68 -24.96 -3.12 -5.80
CA TRP A 68 -23.59 -3.35 -5.38
C TRP A 68 -23.49 -3.71 -3.91
N GLU A 69 -24.15 -2.96 -3.02
CA GLU A 69 -24.17 -3.22 -1.58
C GLU A 69 -24.69 -4.63 -1.26
N ALA A 70 -25.77 -5.05 -1.91
CA ALA A 70 -26.32 -6.40 -1.76
C ALA A 70 -25.36 -7.50 -2.27
N ARG A 71 -24.57 -7.21 -3.31
CA ARG A 71 -23.61 -8.14 -3.91
C ARG A 71 -22.27 -8.18 -3.19
N PHE A 72 -21.87 -7.09 -2.55
CA PHE A 72 -20.52 -6.91 -2.00
C PHE A 72 -20.08 -8.03 -1.05
N PRO A 73 -20.91 -8.58 -0.14
CA PRO A 73 -20.51 -9.70 0.72
C PRO A 73 -20.05 -10.94 -0.07
N ALA A 74 -20.74 -11.27 -1.16
CA ALA A 74 -20.38 -12.40 -2.01
C ALA A 74 -19.11 -12.10 -2.83
N THR A 75 -18.95 -10.87 -3.32
CA THR A 75 -17.72 -10.42 -3.98
C THR A 75 -16.53 -10.50 -3.03
N LEU A 76 -16.69 -10.03 -1.79
CA LEU A 76 -15.65 -10.06 -0.77
C LEU A 76 -15.27 -11.49 -0.40
N ALA A 77 -16.24 -12.39 -0.23
CA ALA A 77 -15.96 -13.80 0.06
C ALA A 77 -15.15 -14.48 -1.08
N LYS A 78 -15.36 -14.06 -2.33
CA LYS A 78 -14.66 -14.58 -3.50
C LYS A 78 -13.27 -13.98 -3.67
N GLU A 79 -13.16 -12.65 -3.67
CA GLU A 79 -11.95 -11.92 -4.05
C GLU A 79 -11.08 -11.52 -2.85
N GLY A 80 -11.63 -11.58 -1.63
CA GLY A 80 -10.99 -11.14 -0.38
C GLY A 80 -9.90 -12.07 0.16
N ASN A 81 -9.75 -13.27 -0.41
CA ASN A 81 -8.83 -14.27 0.11
C ASN A 81 -7.38 -13.96 -0.30
N CYS A 82 -6.51 -13.72 0.67
CA CYS A 82 -5.06 -13.60 0.50
C CYS A 82 -4.34 -14.64 1.37
N GLN A 83 -3.37 -15.37 0.79
CA GLN A 83 -2.60 -16.37 1.54
C GLN A 83 -1.65 -15.74 2.56
N ASP A 84 -1.19 -14.53 2.27
CA ASP A 84 -0.31 -13.76 3.13
C ASP A 84 -1.08 -12.83 4.08
N TYR A 85 -2.39 -13.01 4.24
CA TYR A 85 -3.17 -12.18 5.15
C TYR A 85 -2.71 -12.38 6.60
N LEU A 86 -2.36 -11.27 7.25
CA LEU A 86 -2.06 -11.23 8.67
C LEU A 86 -2.94 -10.15 9.30
N PRO A 87 -3.79 -10.47 10.29
CA PRO A 87 -4.62 -9.47 10.96
C PRO A 87 -3.78 -8.31 11.48
N GLY A 88 -4.23 -7.10 11.19
CA GLY A 88 -3.67 -5.86 11.70
C GLY A 88 -4.16 -5.53 13.12
N ASP A 89 -3.86 -4.31 13.54
CA ASP A 89 -4.34 -3.69 14.78
C ASP A 89 -5.33 -2.55 14.51
N THR A 90 -5.87 -2.48 13.30
CA THR A 90 -6.73 -1.39 12.85
C THR A 90 -8.19 -1.84 12.79
N THR A 91 -9.11 -0.89 12.69
CA THR A 91 -10.53 -1.19 12.39
C THR A 91 -10.88 -0.91 10.93
N SER A 92 -9.90 -0.53 10.11
CA SER A 92 -10.07 -0.18 8.71
C SER A 92 -9.80 -1.37 7.81
N PHE A 93 -10.72 -1.66 6.87
CA PHE A 93 -10.48 -2.64 5.81
C PHE A 93 -9.24 -2.27 4.98
N PRO A 94 -8.34 -3.21 4.62
CA PRO A 94 -8.46 -4.67 4.79
C PRO A 94 -8.01 -5.23 6.16
N ASP A 95 -7.66 -4.38 7.12
CA ASP A 95 -7.11 -4.73 8.44
C ASP A 95 -6.00 -5.79 8.35
N CYS A 96 -5.04 -5.54 7.47
CA CYS A 96 -3.89 -6.41 7.25
C CYS A 96 -2.62 -5.72 7.73
N ALA A 97 -1.81 -6.40 8.55
CA ALA A 97 -0.53 -5.89 9.04
C ALA A 97 0.50 -5.60 7.92
N HIS A 98 0.27 -6.14 6.72
CA HIS A 98 1.10 -5.88 5.54
C HIS A 98 0.57 -4.75 4.66
N ALA A 99 -0.62 -4.22 4.95
CA ALA A 99 -1.20 -3.12 4.18
C ALA A 99 -0.56 -1.79 4.59
N LEU A 100 -0.20 -0.98 3.60
CA LEU A 100 0.13 0.43 3.78
C LEU A 100 -0.69 1.25 2.77
N GLY A 101 -1.86 1.72 3.21
CA GLY A 101 -2.87 2.24 2.28
C GLY A 101 -3.29 1.15 1.30
N GLU A 102 -3.11 1.40 0.00
CA GLU A 102 -3.43 0.43 -1.06
C GLU A 102 -2.28 -0.55 -1.38
N LEU A 103 -1.12 -0.37 -0.76
CA LEU A 103 0.10 -1.13 -1.06
C LEU A 103 0.22 -2.38 -0.19
N CYS A 104 0.88 -3.39 -0.72
CA CYS A 104 1.29 -4.58 0.03
C CYS A 104 2.79 -4.51 0.35
N LEU A 105 3.15 -4.40 1.64
CA LEU A 105 4.54 -4.37 2.09
C LEU A 105 5.34 -5.61 1.61
N LEU A 106 4.70 -6.76 1.46
CA LEU A 106 5.37 -7.98 0.98
C LEU A 106 5.76 -7.94 -0.50
N ALA A 107 5.14 -7.06 -1.30
CA ALA A 107 5.53 -6.85 -2.70
C ALA A 107 6.87 -6.10 -2.81
N PHE A 108 7.31 -5.45 -1.74
CA PHE A 108 8.56 -4.68 -1.73
C PHE A 108 9.76 -5.55 -1.33
N PRO A 109 10.95 -5.24 -1.88
CA PRO A 109 12.17 -5.91 -1.48
C PRO A 109 12.52 -5.59 -0.02
N LEU A 110 13.28 -6.49 0.62
CA LEU A 110 13.85 -6.22 1.94
C LEU A 110 14.74 -4.98 1.89
N CYS A 111 14.66 -4.15 2.94
CA CYS A 111 15.49 -2.97 3.05
C CYS A 111 16.96 -3.37 3.25
N PRO A 112 17.89 -2.87 2.42
CA PRO A 112 19.31 -3.20 2.55
C PRO A 112 19.98 -2.50 3.76
N GLY A 113 19.30 -1.51 4.36
CA GLY A 113 19.79 -0.75 5.51
C GLY A 113 20.87 0.27 5.17
N ARG A 114 22.02 -0.17 4.66
CA ARG A 114 23.09 0.72 4.16
C ARG A 114 22.86 1.06 2.69
N CYS A 115 21.99 2.02 2.42
CA CYS A 115 21.84 2.60 1.09
C CYS A 115 22.74 3.85 0.96
N PRO A 116 23.43 4.07 -0.18
CA PRO A 116 24.16 5.32 -0.43
C PRO A 116 23.31 6.57 -0.23
N ARG A 117 22.00 6.44 -0.43
CA ARG A 117 21.00 7.51 -0.34
C ARG A 117 20.59 7.87 1.09
N TYR A 118 21.16 7.22 2.11
CA TYR A 118 20.92 7.51 3.53
C TYR A 118 21.27 8.96 3.90
N LEU A 119 22.20 9.59 3.18
CA LEU A 119 22.73 10.92 3.51
C LEU A 119 22.22 12.07 2.64
N GLU A 120 21.59 11.81 1.48
CA GLU A 120 21.35 12.88 0.50
C GLU A 120 19.97 13.55 0.58
N GLY A 121 18.95 12.90 1.15
CA GLY A 121 17.56 13.34 0.95
C GLY A 121 16.86 13.99 2.15
N TRP A 122 17.14 13.56 3.39
CA TRP A 122 16.27 13.92 4.52
C TRP A 122 16.66 15.23 5.23
N ALA A 123 17.95 15.60 5.20
CA ALA A 123 18.44 16.84 5.82
C ALA A 123 17.87 18.12 5.20
N ARG A 124 17.28 18.06 3.98
CA ARG A 124 16.69 19.24 3.31
C ARG A 124 15.18 19.39 3.52
N SER A 125 14.49 18.36 4.00
CA SER A 125 13.01 18.35 4.07
C SER A 125 12.44 18.59 5.47
N VAL A 126 13.28 18.55 6.52
CA VAL A 126 12.87 18.71 7.93
C VAL A 126 13.62 19.84 8.64
N ALA A 127 14.36 20.68 7.91
CA ALA A 127 14.82 21.93 8.50
C ALA A 127 13.57 22.72 8.92
N PRO A 128 13.40 23.08 10.21
CA PRO A 128 12.42 24.09 10.58
C PRO A 128 12.72 25.30 9.71
N LYS A 129 11.69 25.88 9.09
CA LYS A 129 11.83 27.24 8.59
C LYS A 129 11.94 28.13 9.83
N ASP A 130 13.17 28.34 10.31
CA ASP A 130 13.47 29.47 11.18
C ASP A 130 13.23 30.74 10.35
N GLY A 131 12.00 31.25 10.41
CA GLY A 131 11.71 32.65 10.09
C GLY A 131 12.03 33.47 11.33
N SER A 132 13.20 34.13 11.35
CA SER A 132 13.33 35.60 11.21
C SER A 132 12.31 36.37 12.07
N HIS A 133 12.69 36.88 13.25
CA HIS A 133 13.17 38.26 13.39
C HIS A 133 12.44 39.24 12.46
N ASP A 134 11.40 39.90 13.00
CA ASP A 134 11.34 41.36 13.15
C ASP A 134 10.46 41.69 14.37
#